data_AF-A0A9E5K4K3-F1
#
_entry.id   AF-A0A9E5K4K3-F1
#
_cell.length_a   1.000
_cell.length_b   1.000
_cell.length_c   1.000
_cell.angle_alpha   90.00
_cell.angle_beta   90.00
_cell.angle_gamma   90.00
#
_symmetry.space_group_name_H-M   'P 1'
#
loop_
_entity.id
_entity.type
_entity.pdbx_description
1 polymer ?
#
loop_
_entity_poly.entity_id
_entity_poly.type
_entity_poly.pdbx_seq_one_letter_code
_entity_poly.pdbx_strand_id
1 'polypeptide(L)'
;WGRHWLDIWRYTDWWGLGAELRNSQKHIWHFRDWAIESLNNNLPYDEMVRQMIAADELSPTDDKKLRATGFLARQYFKFNHNSWMEETVEHTFKAFMGLTINCVRCHDHKYDPVTQVEYYQLRAFFEPYQVRTDMVLGESDFEKNGIPRVFDCNLDAPTYLFVRGDEKNPKKDKAIPPNVPAFLTLGDFKIEPVNLPAEAHAPELKPIAFENAKLLAKSKTEAASKAYTLAEEALKSIKKPEEKPLLEKKLASAKQALEFANEEEKSIEPRWLATKAKLVEPMKAETKAKAMLASKAEKQTALAKATLDILNAEIELLTAAKGKEDAAKKKVEAATKAQEVASKNVATPSEVFTAIKGSIKTLESNLEKEDSRNKPYPKTSTGRRSALAKWMTDKSNPLTARVAVNHIWARHFGRPLVDTVFDLGRKGALPSHPELLDWLAADFMQNNWDMKRLHRIMLTSKAYQMNSSTLGMEKNIALDPDNKLLWHM
;
A
#
# COMPACT_ATOMS: atom_id res chain seq x y z
N TRP A 1 -8.97 -21.69 5.31
CA TRP A 1 -8.83 -21.25 3.91
C TRP A 1 -7.85 -20.09 3.70
N GLY A 2 -7.87 -19.02 4.52
CA GLY A 2 -6.94 -17.88 4.38
C GLY A 2 -5.47 -18.26 4.16
N ARG A 3 -4.90 -19.12 5.02
CA ARG A 3 -3.53 -19.64 4.88
C ARG A 3 -3.24 -20.22 3.49
N HIS A 4 -4.09 -21.12 3.00
CA HIS A 4 -3.88 -21.81 1.71
C HIS A 4 -3.84 -20.84 0.53
N TRP A 5 -4.68 -19.79 0.56
CA TRP A 5 -4.68 -18.78 -0.48
C TRP A 5 -3.51 -17.81 -0.35
N LEU A 6 -3.10 -17.47 0.86
CA LEU A 6 -1.91 -16.64 1.08
C LEU A 6 -0.62 -17.33 0.62
N ASP A 7 -0.55 -18.67 0.67
CA ASP A 7 0.57 -19.42 0.09
C ASP A 7 0.60 -19.28 -1.46
N ILE A 8 -0.56 -19.37 -2.12
CA ILE A 8 -0.71 -19.20 -3.58
C ILE A 8 -0.39 -17.75 -3.98
N TRP A 9 -0.90 -16.79 -3.21
CA TRP A 9 -0.66 -15.37 -3.41
C TRP A 9 0.67 -14.91 -2.84
N ARG A 10 1.54 -15.82 -2.37
CA ARG A 10 2.92 -15.54 -1.93
C ARG A 10 2.99 -14.40 -0.91
N TYR A 11 2.17 -14.46 0.13
CA TYR A 11 2.28 -13.52 1.25
C TYR A 11 3.66 -13.66 1.90
N THR A 12 4.35 -12.54 2.05
CA THR A 12 5.63 -12.46 2.75
C THR A 12 5.71 -11.12 3.47
N ASP A 13 6.18 -11.14 4.72
CA ASP A 13 6.47 -9.91 5.45
C ASP A 13 7.67 -9.18 4.84
N TRP A 14 7.74 -7.88 5.11
CA TRP A 14 8.84 -7.04 4.66
C TRP A 14 10.15 -7.35 5.38
N TRP A 15 11.26 -7.01 4.73
CA TRP A 15 12.57 -6.99 5.38
C TRP A 15 13.40 -5.77 4.98
N GLY A 16 14.37 -5.44 5.84
CA GLY A 16 15.15 -4.21 5.75
C GLY A 16 16.46 -4.25 6.54
N LEU A 17 17.17 -3.12 6.55
CA LEU A 17 18.35 -2.89 7.41
C LEU A 17 18.12 -1.64 8.26
N GLY A 18 18.02 -1.81 9.58
CA GLY A 18 17.63 -0.72 10.47
C GLY A 18 16.24 -0.18 10.08
N ALA A 19 16.12 1.13 9.85
CA ALA A 19 14.87 1.76 9.40
C ALA A 19 14.60 1.59 7.89
N GLU A 20 15.59 1.14 7.11
CA GLU A 20 15.51 1.07 5.65
C GLU A 20 14.66 -0.11 5.18
N LEU A 21 13.61 0.19 4.40
CA LEU A 21 12.82 -0.81 3.68
C LEU A 21 13.55 -1.28 2.41
N ARG A 22 13.75 -2.60 2.23
CA ARG A 22 14.49 -3.16 1.09
C ARG A 22 13.65 -4.05 0.17
N ASN A 23 12.74 -4.86 0.73
CA ASN A 23 11.89 -5.78 -0.04
C ASN A 23 10.52 -5.94 0.65
N SER A 24 9.47 -6.09 -0.16
CA SER A 24 8.06 -6.03 0.25
C SER A 24 7.78 -4.71 0.98
N GLN A 25 6.60 -4.54 1.56
CA GLN A 25 6.16 -3.27 2.14
C GLN A 25 5.87 -3.40 3.62
N LYS A 26 6.17 -2.34 4.37
CA LYS A 26 5.75 -2.25 5.78
C LYS A 26 4.23 -2.38 5.85
N HIS A 27 3.74 -2.96 6.93
CA HIS A 27 2.31 -3.14 7.20
C HIS A 27 1.57 -4.01 6.17
N ILE A 28 2.28 -4.89 5.46
CA ILE A 28 1.68 -5.81 4.48
C ILE A 28 0.64 -6.77 5.09
N TRP A 29 0.62 -6.91 6.41
CA TRP A 29 -0.42 -7.63 7.15
C TRP A 29 -1.84 -7.09 6.87
N HIS A 30 -2.02 -5.84 6.42
CA HIS A 30 -3.30 -5.35 5.91
C HIS A 30 -3.85 -6.18 4.74
N PHE A 31 -2.97 -6.62 3.84
CA PHE A 31 -3.34 -7.50 2.73
C PHE A 31 -3.71 -8.90 3.21
N ARG A 32 -2.97 -9.44 4.19
CA ARG A 32 -3.31 -10.72 4.85
C ARG A 32 -4.71 -10.66 5.46
N ASP A 33 -5.00 -9.59 6.20
CA ASP A 33 -6.27 -9.44 6.89
C ASP A 33 -7.41 -9.24 5.89
N TRP A 34 -7.20 -8.41 4.85
CA TRP A 34 -8.15 -8.30 3.73
C TRP A 34 -8.44 -9.67 3.07
N ALA A 35 -7.42 -10.48 2.81
CA ALA A 35 -7.58 -11.81 2.21
C ALA A 35 -8.43 -12.74 3.09
N ILE A 36 -8.15 -12.78 4.39
CA ILE A 36 -8.89 -13.59 5.36
C ILE A 36 -10.35 -13.12 5.48
N GLU A 37 -10.55 -11.81 5.64
CA GLU A 37 -11.87 -11.19 5.72
C GLU A 37 -12.70 -11.46 4.46
N SER A 38 -12.10 -11.27 3.27
CA SER A 38 -12.76 -11.47 1.98
C SER A 38 -13.23 -12.91 1.78
N LEU A 39 -12.38 -13.88 2.12
CA LEU A 39 -12.73 -15.30 2.08
C LEU A 39 -13.86 -15.64 3.07
N ASN A 40 -13.77 -15.13 4.30
CA ASN A 40 -14.78 -15.38 5.34
C ASN A 40 -16.13 -14.77 4.96
N ASN A 41 -16.13 -13.59 4.37
CA ASN A 41 -17.32 -12.87 3.90
C ASN A 41 -17.84 -13.37 2.55
N ASN A 42 -17.19 -14.37 1.93
CA ASN A 42 -17.55 -14.91 0.63
C ASN A 42 -17.56 -13.85 -0.48
N LEU A 43 -16.57 -12.96 -0.48
CA LEU A 43 -16.36 -12.04 -1.59
C LEU A 43 -16.13 -12.87 -2.87
N PRO A 44 -16.81 -12.58 -4.00
CA PRO A 44 -16.60 -13.27 -5.26
C PRO A 44 -15.13 -13.29 -5.67
N TYR A 45 -14.64 -14.46 -6.10
CA TYR A 45 -13.21 -14.62 -6.39
C TYR A 45 -12.72 -13.70 -7.51
N ASP A 46 -13.54 -13.44 -8.53
CA ASP A 46 -13.20 -12.47 -9.57
C ASP A 46 -13.04 -11.05 -9.03
N GLU A 47 -13.91 -10.62 -8.12
CA GLU A 47 -13.77 -9.32 -7.45
C GLU A 47 -12.50 -9.28 -6.59
N MET A 48 -12.13 -10.39 -5.93
CA MET A 48 -10.86 -10.48 -5.21
C MET A 48 -9.65 -10.30 -6.16
N VAL A 49 -9.65 -10.98 -7.31
CA VAL A 49 -8.60 -10.83 -8.33
C VAL A 49 -8.53 -9.38 -8.82
N ARG A 50 -9.70 -8.78 -9.13
CA ARG A 50 -9.79 -7.38 -9.58
C ARG A 50 -9.25 -6.40 -8.55
N GLN A 51 -9.56 -6.60 -7.26
CA GLN A 51 -9.03 -5.75 -6.20
C GLN A 51 -7.51 -5.92 -6.01
N MET A 52 -6.99 -7.15 -6.05
CA MET A 52 -5.55 -7.41 -5.88
C MET A 52 -4.69 -6.75 -6.97
N ILE A 53 -5.21 -6.68 -8.21
CA ILE A 53 -4.48 -6.14 -9.35
C ILE A 53 -4.72 -4.63 -9.52
N ALA A 54 -5.91 -4.12 -9.22
CA ALA A 54 -6.32 -2.78 -9.64
C ALA A 54 -7.29 -2.05 -8.70
N ALA A 55 -7.34 -2.34 -7.39
CA ALA A 55 -8.24 -1.59 -6.50
C ALA A 55 -7.95 -0.08 -6.49
N ASP A 56 -6.71 0.32 -6.76
CA ASP A 56 -6.30 1.71 -6.90
C ASP A 56 -6.94 2.44 -8.07
N GLU A 57 -7.35 1.72 -9.11
CA GLU A 57 -8.05 2.24 -10.29
C GLU A 57 -9.57 2.01 -10.19
N LEU A 58 -9.99 0.86 -9.66
CA LEU A 58 -11.39 0.44 -9.61
C LEU A 58 -12.16 1.01 -8.41
N SER A 59 -11.48 1.27 -7.30
CA SER A 59 -12.07 1.76 -6.05
C SER A 59 -11.08 2.67 -5.31
N PRO A 60 -10.64 3.78 -5.94
CA PRO A 60 -9.48 4.58 -5.52
C PRO A 60 -9.60 5.24 -4.14
N THR A 61 -10.80 5.29 -3.56
CA THR A 61 -11.13 5.92 -2.28
C THR A 61 -11.63 4.93 -1.22
N ASP A 62 -11.73 3.64 -1.54
CA ASP A 62 -12.19 2.61 -0.60
C ASP A 62 -10.99 1.96 0.09
N ASP A 63 -10.62 2.47 1.26
CA ASP A 63 -9.47 1.99 2.03
C ASP A 63 -9.57 0.48 2.35
N LYS A 64 -10.78 -0.09 2.50
CA LYS A 64 -10.93 -1.53 2.75
C LYS A 64 -10.47 -2.35 1.55
N LYS A 65 -10.84 -1.94 0.35
CA LYS A 65 -10.44 -2.59 -0.91
C LYS A 65 -8.99 -2.30 -1.28
N LEU A 66 -8.48 -1.10 -0.99
CA LEU A 66 -7.10 -0.72 -1.32
C LEU A 66 -6.06 -1.65 -0.66
N ARG A 67 -6.37 -2.23 0.50
CA ARG A 67 -5.56 -3.28 1.15
C ARG A 67 -5.23 -4.46 0.23
N ALA A 68 -6.12 -4.80 -0.70
CA ALA A 68 -5.93 -5.89 -1.66
C ALA A 68 -4.69 -5.70 -2.54
N THR A 69 -4.36 -4.45 -2.88
CA THR A 69 -3.19 -4.15 -3.72
C THR A 69 -1.86 -4.40 -3.01
N GLY A 70 -1.88 -4.75 -1.72
CA GLY A 70 -0.73 -5.36 -1.07
C GLY A 70 -0.26 -6.65 -1.76
N PHE A 71 -1.11 -7.31 -2.56
CA PHE A 71 -0.62 -8.29 -3.54
C PHE A 71 0.52 -7.69 -4.38
N LEU A 72 0.30 -6.63 -5.16
CA LEU A 72 1.37 -6.03 -5.97
C LEU A 72 2.44 -5.31 -5.12
N ALA A 73 2.07 -4.76 -3.97
CA ALA A 73 3.01 -4.04 -3.10
C ALA A 73 4.07 -4.97 -2.48
N ARG A 74 3.74 -6.24 -2.22
CA ARG A 74 4.68 -7.24 -1.67
C ARG A 74 5.89 -7.51 -2.56
N GLN A 75 5.79 -7.20 -3.85
CA GLN A 75 6.88 -7.44 -4.82
C GLN A 75 7.91 -6.32 -4.83
N TYR A 76 7.64 -5.20 -4.14
CA TYR A 76 8.56 -4.05 -4.12
C TYR A 76 9.97 -4.47 -3.77
N PHE A 77 10.93 -4.00 -4.57
CA PHE A 77 12.34 -4.23 -4.32
C PHE A 77 13.15 -2.98 -4.64
N LYS A 78 13.84 -2.44 -3.62
CA LYS A 78 14.52 -1.14 -3.69
C LYS A 78 15.70 -1.11 -4.66
N PHE A 79 16.40 -2.25 -4.84
CA PHE A 79 17.72 -2.27 -5.49
C PHE A 79 17.65 -2.50 -7.00
N ASN A 80 16.60 -3.16 -7.50
CA ASN A 80 16.44 -3.38 -8.93
C ASN A 80 14.95 -3.41 -9.31
N HIS A 81 14.52 -2.38 -10.04
CA HIS A 81 13.16 -2.27 -10.55
C HIS A 81 12.82 -3.36 -11.58
N ASN A 82 13.77 -3.82 -12.39
CA ASN A 82 13.51 -4.91 -13.33
C ASN A 82 13.24 -6.22 -12.62
N SER A 83 14.06 -6.60 -11.62
CA SER A 83 13.80 -7.80 -10.81
C SER A 83 12.43 -7.74 -10.14
N TRP A 84 12.05 -6.56 -9.64
CA TRP A 84 10.69 -6.33 -9.13
C TRP A 84 9.62 -6.58 -10.21
N MET A 85 9.75 -5.99 -11.40
CA MET A 85 8.79 -6.21 -12.49
C MET A 85 8.73 -7.67 -12.95
N GLU A 86 9.87 -8.36 -13.01
CA GLU A 86 9.96 -9.78 -13.34
C GLU A 86 9.16 -10.64 -12.36
N GLU A 87 9.37 -10.45 -11.05
CA GLU A 87 8.63 -11.17 -10.00
C GLU A 87 7.14 -10.82 -10.00
N THR A 88 6.80 -9.57 -10.32
CA THR A 88 5.41 -9.12 -10.42
C THR A 88 4.68 -9.84 -11.55
N VAL A 89 5.28 -9.91 -12.75
CA VAL A 89 4.73 -10.65 -13.89
C VAL A 89 4.63 -12.13 -13.54
N GLU A 90 5.74 -12.75 -13.12
CA GLU A 90 5.78 -14.19 -12.82
C GLU A 90 4.69 -14.59 -11.81
N HIS A 91 4.62 -13.93 -10.67
CA HIS A 91 3.71 -14.33 -9.60
C HIS A 91 2.25 -14.00 -9.91
N THR A 92 1.97 -12.98 -10.72
CA THR A 92 0.61 -12.67 -11.17
C THR A 92 0.08 -13.77 -12.09
N PHE A 93 0.82 -14.10 -13.15
CA PHE A 93 0.37 -15.07 -14.15
C PHE A 93 0.39 -16.51 -13.62
N LYS A 94 1.30 -16.87 -12.70
CA LYS A 94 1.24 -18.15 -11.99
C LYS A 94 0.02 -18.25 -11.07
N ALA A 95 -0.24 -17.22 -10.26
CA ALA A 95 -1.31 -17.28 -9.26
C ALA A 95 -2.71 -17.27 -9.88
N PHE A 96 -2.92 -16.51 -10.96
CA PHE A 96 -4.25 -16.30 -11.52
C PHE A 96 -4.48 -16.97 -12.87
N MET A 97 -3.45 -17.39 -13.60
CA MET A 97 -3.63 -18.01 -14.92
C MET A 97 -2.95 -19.37 -15.05
N GLY A 98 -2.12 -19.76 -14.07
CA GLY A 98 -1.39 -21.01 -14.11
C GLY A 98 -0.42 -21.06 -15.28
N LEU A 99 0.24 -19.95 -15.61
CA LEU A 99 1.18 -19.87 -16.73
C LEU A 99 2.61 -19.62 -16.23
N THR A 100 3.57 -20.42 -16.70
CA THR A 100 5.00 -20.30 -16.34
C THR A 100 5.80 -19.51 -17.37
N ILE A 101 5.65 -18.18 -17.35
CA ILE A 101 6.25 -17.30 -18.37
C ILE A 101 7.63 -16.73 -18.01
N ASN A 102 8.25 -17.18 -16.92
CA ASN A 102 9.52 -16.61 -16.43
C ASN A 102 10.71 -16.82 -17.39
N CYS A 103 10.77 -17.94 -18.12
CA CYS A 103 11.81 -18.15 -19.14
C CYS A 103 11.60 -17.28 -20.38
N VAL A 104 10.37 -16.79 -20.60
CA VAL A 104 9.99 -16.08 -21.83
C VAL A 104 10.66 -14.71 -21.94
N ARG A 105 11.14 -14.17 -20.82
CA ARG A 105 11.94 -12.94 -20.80
C ARG A 105 13.19 -13.01 -21.68
N CYS A 106 13.75 -14.21 -21.88
CA CYS A 106 15.00 -14.40 -22.62
C CYS A 106 14.78 -14.91 -24.06
N HIS A 107 13.74 -15.70 -24.29
CA HIS A 107 13.46 -16.34 -25.58
C HIS A 107 11.98 -16.74 -25.67
N ASP A 108 11.48 -17.02 -26.87
CA ASP A 108 10.11 -17.51 -27.04
C ASP A 108 9.89 -18.80 -26.25
N HIS A 109 8.69 -18.96 -25.70
CA HIS A 109 8.37 -20.12 -24.88
C HIS A 109 8.48 -21.41 -25.71
N LYS A 110 9.05 -22.47 -25.10
CA LYS A 110 9.36 -23.72 -25.81
C LYS A 110 8.12 -24.52 -26.22
N TYR A 111 7.04 -24.45 -25.45
CA TYR A 111 5.85 -25.30 -25.59
C TYR A 111 4.57 -24.50 -25.88
N ASP A 112 4.20 -23.62 -24.96
CA ASP A 112 3.13 -22.64 -25.12
C ASP A 112 3.45 -21.59 -26.20
N PRO A 113 2.45 -21.13 -26.97
CA PRO A 113 2.62 -20.14 -28.02
C PRO A 113 2.70 -18.72 -27.44
N VAL A 114 3.73 -18.46 -26.61
CA VAL A 114 4.02 -17.16 -26.02
C VAL A 114 5.40 -16.70 -26.50
N THR A 115 5.45 -15.58 -27.20
CA THR A 115 6.69 -14.96 -27.68
C THR A 115 7.38 -14.12 -26.60
N GLN A 116 8.67 -13.88 -26.75
CA GLN A 116 9.43 -12.96 -25.89
C GLN A 116 8.80 -11.55 -25.91
N VAL A 117 8.33 -11.08 -27.07
CA VAL A 117 7.68 -9.78 -27.19
C VAL A 117 6.41 -9.72 -26.33
N GLU A 118 5.58 -10.76 -26.36
CA GLU A 118 4.37 -10.84 -25.53
C GLU A 118 4.68 -10.85 -24.03
N TYR A 119 5.80 -11.42 -23.60
CA TYR A 119 6.23 -11.26 -22.20
C TYR A 119 6.44 -9.79 -21.82
N TYR A 120 7.07 -9.00 -22.69
CA TYR A 120 7.25 -7.57 -22.44
C TYR A 120 5.95 -6.78 -22.57
N GLN A 121 4.98 -7.24 -23.38
CA GLN A 121 3.63 -6.68 -23.39
C GLN A 121 2.92 -6.94 -22.04
N LEU A 122 3.11 -8.11 -21.43
CA LEU A 122 2.60 -8.40 -20.10
C LEU A 122 3.29 -7.56 -19.01
N ARG A 123 4.62 -7.39 -19.09
CA ARG A 123 5.39 -6.49 -18.19
C ARG A 123 4.90 -5.04 -18.27
N ALA A 124 4.54 -4.57 -19.47
CA ALA A 124 4.10 -3.20 -19.69
C ALA A 124 2.81 -2.82 -18.94
N PHE A 125 1.99 -3.79 -18.49
CA PHE A 125 0.87 -3.49 -17.60
C PHE A 125 1.30 -2.93 -16.23
N PHE A 126 2.50 -3.28 -15.80
CA PHE A 126 3.03 -2.98 -14.47
C PHE A 126 4.11 -1.88 -14.49
N GLU A 127 4.66 -1.53 -15.65
CA GLU A 127 5.72 -0.50 -15.73
C GLU A 127 5.41 0.81 -14.98
N PRO A 128 4.18 1.37 -15.06
CA PRO A 128 3.93 2.68 -14.47
C PRO A 128 3.88 2.69 -12.94
N TYR A 129 3.71 1.54 -12.29
CA TYR A 129 3.28 1.53 -10.90
C TYR A 129 4.39 1.70 -9.87
N GLN A 130 4.03 2.33 -8.77
CA GLN A 130 4.82 2.47 -7.58
C GLN A 130 3.97 2.19 -6.34
N VAL A 131 4.60 2.10 -5.17
CA VAL A 131 3.92 1.91 -3.89
C VAL A 131 3.93 3.20 -3.08
N ARG A 132 2.86 3.41 -2.31
CA ARG A 132 2.81 4.39 -1.23
C ARG A 132 2.11 3.77 -0.01
N THR A 133 2.34 4.37 1.14
CA THR A 133 1.64 4.02 2.38
C THR A 133 0.62 5.10 2.70
N ASP A 134 -0.67 4.75 2.64
CA ASP A 134 -1.78 5.65 2.99
C ASP A 134 -2.03 5.62 4.50
N MET A 135 -2.43 6.76 5.06
CA MET A 135 -2.75 6.91 6.47
C MET A 135 -4.01 6.10 6.86
N VAL A 136 -4.04 5.60 8.09
CA VAL A 136 -5.19 4.89 8.67
C VAL A 136 -5.74 5.62 9.89
N LEU A 137 -7.03 5.50 10.16
CA LEU A 137 -7.66 6.16 11.30
C LEU A 137 -6.99 5.79 12.62
N GLY A 138 -6.69 6.81 13.44
CA GLY A 138 -6.08 6.69 14.76
C GLY A 138 -4.55 6.64 14.77
N GLU A 139 -3.88 6.52 13.62
CA GLU A 139 -2.41 6.49 13.54
C GLU A 139 -1.89 7.44 12.45
N SER A 140 -1.04 8.39 12.86
CA SER A 140 -0.42 9.38 11.96
C SER A 140 1.01 9.03 11.57
N ASP A 141 1.62 8.09 12.28
CA ASP A 141 2.98 7.62 12.05
C ASP A 141 3.00 6.44 11.08
N PHE A 142 3.43 6.69 9.85
CA PHE A 142 3.54 5.68 8.79
C PHE A 142 4.51 4.54 9.13
N GLU A 143 5.38 4.71 10.11
CA GLU A 143 6.28 3.65 10.59
C GLU A 143 5.58 2.69 11.55
N LYS A 144 4.51 3.13 12.22
CA LYS A 144 3.70 2.29 13.11
C LYS A 144 2.56 1.59 12.38
N ASN A 145 1.88 2.30 11.48
CA ASN A 145 0.79 1.73 10.70
C ASN A 145 0.49 2.53 9.43
N GLY A 146 -0.09 1.87 8.43
CA GLY A 146 -0.58 2.47 7.20
C GLY A 146 -0.91 1.40 6.17
N ILE A 147 -1.72 1.73 5.17
CA ILE A 147 -2.10 0.79 4.11
C ILE A 147 -1.08 0.89 2.97
N PRO A 148 -0.23 -0.14 2.75
CA PRO A 148 0.62 -0.16 1.57
C PRO A 148 -0.26 -0.42 0.34
N ARG A 149 -0.36 0.57 -0.53
CA ARG A 149 -1.12 0.47 -1.78
C ARG A 149 -0.30 0.84 -2.99
N VAL A 150 -0.64 0.24 -4.11
CA VAL A 150 -0.07 0.63 -5.40
C VAL A 150 -0.80 1.83 -6.00
N PHE A 151 -0.13 2.50 -6.92
CA PHE A 151 -0.70 3.54 -7.78
C PHE A 151 0.22 3.73 -9.00
N ASP A 152 -0.31 4.30 -10.09
CA ASP A 152 0.52 4.67 -11.23
C ASP A 152 1.30 5.96 -10.92
N CYS A 153 2.63 5.88 -10.94
CA CYS A 153 3.53 7.00 -10.69
C CYS A 153 4.14 7.52 -11.99
N ASN A 154 4.62 6.61 -12.84
CA ASN A 154 5.37 6.91 -14.05
C ASN A 154 4.53 6.59 -15.29
N LEU A 155 3.52 7.42 -15.58
CA LEU A 155 2.50 7.17 -16.62
C LEU A 155 3.08 6.87 -18.01
N ASP A 156 4.16 7.56 -18.35
CA ASP A 156 4.83 7.47 -19.65
C ASP A 156 6.03 6.51 -19.65
N ALA A 157 6.18 5.69 -18.60
CA ALA A 157 7.29 4.74 -18.51
C ALA A 157 7.30 3.77 -19.70
N PRO A 158 8.37 3.75 -20.51
CA PRO A 158 8.46 2.85 -21.64
C PRO A 158 8.90 1.46 -21.19
N THR A 159 8.31 0.43 -21.80
CA THR A 159 8.78 -0.95 -21.67
C THR A 159 9.60 -1.31 -22.91
N TYR A 160 10.79 -1.86 -22.72
CA TYR A 160 11.67 -2.30 -23.81
C TYR A 160 11.96 -3.79 -23.73
N LEU A 161 12.17 -4.43 -24.88
CA LEU A 161 12.68 -5.81 -24.92
C LEU A 161 14.14 -5.85 -24.51
N PHE A 162 14.51 -6.76 -23.61
CA PHE A 162 15.90 -7.01 -23.27
C PHE A 162 16.46 -8.14 -24.11
N VAL A 163 17.60 -7.92 -24.75
CA VAL A 163 18.23 -8.93 -25.61
C VAL A 163 18.63 -10.13 -24.74
N ARG A 164 18.01 -11.29 -24.99
CA ARG A 164 18.17 -12.49 -24.15
C ARG A 164 17.88 -12.26 -22.67
N GLY A 165 17.01 -11.30 -22.34
CA GLY A 165 16.65 -10.96 -20.96
C GLY A 165 17.70 -10.12 -20.22
N ASP A 166 18.76 -9.65 -20.90
CA ASP A 166 19.79 -8.82 -20.27
C ASP A 166 19.36 -7.36 -20.17
N GLU A 167 18.99 -6.93 -18.97
CA GLU A 167 18.55 -5.55 -18.66
C GLU A 167 19.58 -4.47 -19.01
N LYS A 168 20.87 -4.81 -19.16
CA LYS A 168 21.91 -3.87 -19.61
C LYS A 168 21.84 -3.59 -21.11
N ASN A 169 21.16 -4.44 -21.86
CA ASN A 169 21.03 -4.39 -23.31
C ASN A 169 19.56 -4.28 -23.77
N PRO A 170 18.85 -3.18 -23.43
CA PRO A 170 17.49 -2.95 -23.90
C PRO A 170 17.46 -2.46 -25.36
N LYS A 171 16.53 -3.00 -26.15
CA LYS A 171 16.20 -2.50 -27.49
C LYS A 171 15.33 -1.25 -27.39
N LYS A 172 15.97 -0.07 -27.37
CA LYS A 172 15.32 1.24 -27.18
C LYS A 172 14.72 1.85 -28.45
N ASP A 173 14.91 1.21 -29.60
CA ASP A 173 14.35 1.62 -30.89
C ASP A 173 12.81 1.50 -30.94
N LYS A 174 12.23 0.61 -30.13
CA LYS A 174 10.78 0.39 -30.09
C LYS A 174 10.29 0.11 -28.69
N ALA A 175 9.49 1.02 -28.13
CA ALA A 175 8.73 0.77 -26.91
C ALA A 175 7.62 -0.26 -27.18
N ILE A 176 7.39 -1.15 -26.22
CA ILE A 176 6.40 -2.21 -26.30
C ILE A 176 5.16 -1.78 -25.50
N PRO A 177 3.98 -1.67 -26.14
CA PRO A 177 2.75 -1.34 -25.45
C PRO A 177 2.22 -2.55 -24.66
N PRO A 178 1.41 -2.31 -23.61
CA PRO A 178 0.70 -3.37 -22.90
C PRO A 178 -0.27 -4.11 -23.82
N ASN A 179 -0.22 -5.43 -23.78
CA ASN A 179 -1.14 -6.31 -24.50
C ASN A 179 -1.12 -7.73 -23.90
N VAL A 180 -2.16 -8.51 -24.19
CA VAL A 180 -2.28 -9.91 -23.78
C VAL A 180 -1.79 -10.85 -24.89
N PRO A 181 -1.36 -12.09 -24.57
CA PRO A 181 -0.91 -13.04 -25.59
C PRO A 181 -2.00 -13.33 -26.63
N ALA A 182 -1.61 -13.45 -27.90
CA ALA A 182 -2.55 -13.55 -29.03
C ALA A 182 -3.49 -14.77 -28.89
N PHE A 183 -2.98 -15.91 -28.42
CA PHE A 183 -3.77 -17.13 -28.23
C PHE A 183 -4.77 -17.05 -27.07
N LEU A 184 -4.69 -16.03 -26.22
CA LEU A 184 -5.61 -15.75 -25.11
C LEU A 184 -6.42 -14.47 -25.35
N THR A 185 -6.32 -13.87 -26.54
CA THR A 185 -7.10 -12.69 -26.91
C THR A 185 -8.49 -13.15 -27.33
N LEU A 186 -9.42 -13.13 -26.38
CA LEU A 186 -10.82 -13.50 -26.59
C LEU A 186 -11.65 -12.21 -26.58
N GLY A 187 -11.87 -11.64 -27.77
CA GLY A 187 -12.63 -10.39 -27.96
C GLY A 187 -11.80 -9.10 -27.98
N ASP A 188 -12.49 -7.96 -27.88
CA ASP A 188 -11.89 -6.63 -27.90
C ASP A 188 -11.17 -6.32 -26.59
N PHE A 189 -9.84 -6.25 -26.61
CA PHE A 189 -9.03 -5.80 -25.48
C PHE A 189 -8.72 -4.30 -25.59
N LYS A 190 -9.22 -3.49 -24.65
CA LYS A 190 -9.03 -2.03 -24.63
C LYS A 190 -8.53 -1.55 -23.28
N ILE A 191 -7.58 -0.63 -23.31
CA ILE A 191 -7.03 0.05 -22.13
C ILE A 191 -7.48 1.50 -22.18
N GLU A 192 -8.13 1.96 -21.11
CA GLU A 192 -8.67 3.30 -21.00
C GLU A 192 -8.11 3.98 -19.74
N PRO A 193 -7.51 5.18 -19.85
CA PRO A 193 -7.07 5.92 -18.68
C PRO A 193 -8.21 6.17 -17.69
N VAL A 194 -7.89 6.11 -16.39
CA VAL A 194 -8.86 6.30 -15.32
C VAL A 194 -8.64 7.66 -14.67
N ASN A 195 -9.66 8.52 -14.71
CA ASN A 195 -9.65 9.78 -13.96
C ASN A 195 -9.82 9.48 -12.47
N LEU A 196 -8.85 9.91 -11.65
CA LEU A 196 -8.86 9.66 -10.22
C LEU A 196 -9.54 10.81 -9.46
N PRO A 197 -10.35 10.52 -8.43
CA PRO A 197 -10.90 11.55 -7.57
C PRO A 197 -9.79 12.25 -6.77
N ALA A 198 -10.11 13.44 -6.25
CA ALA A 198 -9.14 14.30 -5.56
C ALA A 198 -8.45 13.60 -4.40
N GLU A 199 -9.20 12.85 -3.61
CA GLU A 199 -8.74 12.10 -2.43
C GLU A 199 -7.78 10.95 -2.79
N ALA A 200 -7.80 10.49 -4.05
CA ALA A 200 -6.91 9.43 -4.50
C ALA A 200 -5.54 9.97 -4.90
N HIS A 201 -5.49 11.11 -5.59
CA HIS A 201 -4.23 11.73 -6.00
C HIS A 201 -3.68 12.75 -4.99
N ALA A 202 -4.49 13.13 -4.00
CA ALA A 202 -4.14 14.00 -2.88
C ALA A 202 -4.77 13.43 -1.58
N PRO A 203 -4.18 12.37 -1.01
CA PRO A 203 -4.73 11.68 0.17
C PRO A 203 -4.81 12.55 1.42
N GLU A 204 -4.11 13.68 1.47
CA GLU A 204 -4.26 14.69 2.51
C GLU A 204 -5.65 15.35 2.57
N LEU A 205 -6.46 15.19 1.51
CA LEU A 205 -7.85 15.62 1.47
C LEU A 205 -8.80 14.61 2.13
N LYS A 206 -8.37 13.37 2.39
CA LYS A 206 -9.20 12.36 3.05
C LYS A 206 -9.61 12.84 4.45
N PRO A 207 -10.86 12.62 4.89
CA PRO A 207 -11.30 12.95 6.25
C PRO A 207 -10.40 12.37 7.33
N ILE A 208 -9.91 11.13 7.13
CA ILE A 208 -8.99 10.44 8.04
C ILE A 208 -7.71 11.25 8.31
N ALA A 209 -7.13 11.90 7.29
CA ALA A 209 -5.91 12.70 7.47
C ALA A 209 -6.15 13.92 8.38
N PHE A 210 -7.31 14.56 8.21
CA PHE A 210 -7.74 15.69 9.04
C PHE A 210 -8.07 15.24 10.48
N GLU A 211 -8.84 14.15 10.62
CA GLU A 211 -9.23 13.59 11.91
C GLU A 211 -8.02 13.16 12.74
N ASN A 212 -7.06 12.47 12.11
CA ASN A 212 -5.82 12.06 12.75
C ASN A 212 -4.96 13.25 13.19
N ALA A 213 -4.83 14.26 12.33
CA ALA A 213 -4.12 15.47 12.69
C ALA A 213 -4.77 16.14 13.92
N LYS A 214 -6.11 16.26 13.93
CA LYS A 214 -6.85 16.82 15.09
C LYS A 214 -6.67 15.97 16.34
N LEU A 215 -6.78 14.65 16.24
CA LEU A 215 -6.61 13.73 17.37
C LEU A 215 -5.20 13.83 17.97
N LEU A 216 -4.18 13.87 17.12
CA LEU A 216 -2.79 14.01 17.55
C LEU A 216 -2.56 15.36 18.24
N ALA A 217 -3.01 16.46 17.65
CA ALA A 217 -2.86 17.77 18.28
C ALA A 217 -3.61 17.88 19.61
N LYS A 218 -4.86 17.39 19.68
CA LYS A 218 -5.62 17.33 20.92
C LYS A 218 -4.90 16.54 22.01
N SER A 219 -4.29 15.40 21.66
CA SER A 219 -3.51 14.61 22.62
C SER A 219 -2.31 15.37 23.18
N LYS A 220 -1.65 16.20 22.36
CA LYS A 220 -0.57 17.09 22.79
C LYS A 220 -1.08 18.24 23.66
N THR A 221 -2.21 18.85 23.32
CA THR A 221 -2.87 19.88 24.12
C THR A 221 -3.23 19.35 25.52
N GLU A 222 -3.81 18.15 25.59
CA GLU A 222 -4.15 17.50 26.87
C GLU A 222 -2.89 17.18 27.69
N ALA A 223 -1.83 16.68 27.05
CA ALA A 223 -0.56 16.40 27.72
C ALA A 223 0.11 17.69 28.24
N ALA A 224 0.12 18.76 27.44
CA ALA A 224 0.66 20.05 27.83
C ALA A 224 -0.17 20.70 28.95
N SER A 225 -1.50 20.56 28.92
CA SER A 225 -2.38 21.03 29.99
C SER A 225 -2.09 20.33 31.31
N LYS A 226 -1.90 19.00 31.30
CA LYS A 226 -1.50 18.25 32.50
C LYS A 226 -0.13 18.69 33.02
N ALA A 227 0.84 18.89 32.13
CA ALA A 227 2.17 19.38 32.50
C ALA A 227 2.11 20.79 33.13
N TYR A 228 1.24 21.67 32.61
CA TYR A 228 0.99 22.99 33.19
C TYR A 228 0.42 22.90 34.61
N THR A 229 -0.62 22.10 34.83
CA THR A 229 -1.20 21.88 36.17
C THR A 229 -0.17 21.33 37.17
N LEU A 230 0.64 20.35 36.75
CA LEU A 230 1.71 19.81 37.59
C LEU A 230 2.77 20.87 37.94
N ALA A 231 3.10 21.77 37.00
CA ALA A 231 4.02 22.86 37.27
C ALA A 231 3.43 23.90 38.24
N GLU A 232 2.13 24.18 38.16
CA GLU A 232 1.42 25.05 39.13
C GLU A 232 1.43 24.46 40.53
N GLU A 233 1.17 23.15 40.66
CA GLU A 233 1.21 22.44 41.93
C GLU A 233 2.62 22.39 42.53
N ALA A 234 3.64 22.18 41.70
CA ALA A 234 5.04 22.19 42.13
C ALA A 234 5.44 23.57 42.70
N LEU A 235 4.99 24.66 42.06
CA LEU A 235 5.26 26.01 42.57
C LEU A 235 4.49 26.32 43.87
N LYS A 236 3.24 25.85 44.00
CA LYS A 236 2.42 26.02 45.23
C LYS A 236 2.97 25.22 46.42
N SER A 237 3.58 24.06 46.16
CA SER A 237 4.10 23.14 47.17
C SER A 237 5.58 23.38 47.50
N ILE A 238 6.14 24.53 47.10
CA ILE A 238 7.55 24.86 47.30
C ILE A 238 7.95 24.84 48.78
N LYS A 239 9.02 24.10 49.09
CA LYS A 239 9.58 24.00 50.46
C LYS A 239 10.85 24.80 50.65
N LYS A 240 11.60 25.00 49.56
CA LYS A 240 12.91 25.65 49.54
C LYS A 240 12.84 26.94 48.73
N PRO A 241 13.03 28.13 49.35
CA PRO A 241 12.96 29.41 48.66
C PRO A 241 13.90 29.52 47.46
N GLU A 242 15.07 28.87 47.52
CA GLU A 242 16.06 28.84 46.43
C GLU A 242 15.56 28.16 45.14
N GLU A 243 14.53 27.29 45.22
CA GLU A 243 13.95 26.61 44.05
C GLU A 243 12.93 27.48 43.31
N LYS A 244 12.50 28.60 43.92
CA LYS A 244 11.41 29.44 43.41
C LYS A 244 11.67 29.98 42.00
N PRO A 245 12.84 30.57 41.68
CA PRO A 245 13.09 31.12 40.35
C PRO A 245 13.05 30.05 39.24
N LEU A 246 13.53 28.84 39.55
CA LEU A 246 13.51 27.72 38.61
C LEU A 246 12.08 27.20 38.39
N LEU A 247 11.29 27.07 39.46
CA LEU A 247 9.90 26.61 39.37
C LEU A 247 9.01 27.63 38.64
N GLU A 248 9.21 28.93 38.86
CA GLU A 248 8.52 30.00 38.12
C GLU A 248 8.83 29.94 36.61
N LYS A 249 10.09 29.71 36.23
CA LYS A 249 10.47 29.53 34.82
C LYS A 249 9.91 28.23 34.22
N LYS A 250 9.90 27.12 34.97
CA LYS A 250 9.26 25.87 34.54
C LYS A 250 7.75 26.02 34.33
N LEU A 251 7.07 26.74 35.21
CA LEU A 251 5.65 27.07 35.05
C LEU A 251 5.41 27.91 33.80
N ALA A 252 6.23 28.95 33.57
CA ALA A 252 6.15 29.77 32.36
C ALA A 252 6.38 28.92 31.09
N SER A 253 7.39 28.05 31.09
CA SER A 253 7.63 27.10 29.98
C SER A 253 6.44 26.17 29.76
N ALA A 254 5.88 25.57 30.81
CA ALA A 254 4.72 24.69 30.69
C ALA A 254 3.47 25.43 30.17
N LYS A 255 3.26 26.69 30.58
CA LYS A 255 2.19 27.54 30.05
C LYS A 255 2.39 27.83 28.56
N GLN A 256 3.62 28.15 28.17
CA GLN A 256 3.96 28.42 26.78
C GLN A 256 3.89 27.14 25.92
N ALA A 257 4.17 25.97 26.50
CA ALA A 257 4.01 24.68 25.84
C ALA A 257 2.54 24.36 25.57
N LEU A 258 1.64 24.68 26.51
CA LEU A 258 0.20 24.60 26.31
C LEU A 258 -0.26 25.57 25.21
N GLU A 259 0.23 26.81 25.19
CA GLU A 259 -0.08 27.77 24.13
C GLU A 259 0.41 27.28 22.75
N PHE A 260 1.63 26.75 22.68
CA PHE A 260 2.16 26.14 21.46
C PHE A 260 1.28 24.97 20.97
N ALA A 261 0.85 24.08 21.87
CA ALA A 261 -0.04 22.97 21.51
C ALA A 261 -1.41 23.47 21.01
N ASN A 262 -2.00 24.47 21.68
CA ASN A 262 -3.24 25.11 21.25
C ASN A 262 -3.11 25.74 19.86
N GLU A 263 -2.02 26.45 19.58
CA GLU A 263 -1.78 27.06 18.27
C GLU A 263 -1.50 26.02 17.19
N GLU A 264 -0.83 24.90 17.52
CA GLU A 264 -0.68 23.77 16.60
C GLU A 264 -2.06 23.18 16.23
N GLU A 265 -2.93 22.95 17.21
CA GLU A 265 -4.29 22.45 17.01
C GLU A 265 -5.14 23.39 16.14
N LYS A 266 -5.12 24.69 16.43
CA LYS A 266 -5.82 25.72 15.63
C LYS A 266 -5.31 25.82 14.19
N SER A 267 -4.05 25.47 13.94
CA SER A 267 -3.45 25.56 12.59
C SER A 267 -3.97 24.49 11.61
N ILE A 268 -4.48 23.37 12.10
CA ILE A 268 -4.81 22.19 11.28
C ILE A 268 -5.92 22.49 10.29
N GLU A 269 -7.02 23.08 10.75
CA GLU A 269 -8.20 23.32 9.93
C GLU A 269 -7.96 24.36 8.82
N PRO A 270 -7.34 25.52 9.09
CA PRO A 270 -6.90 26.43 8.02
C PRO A 270 -6.03 25.76 6.97
N ARG A 271 -5.05 24.93 7.37
CA ARG A 271 -4.16 24.22 6.45
C ARG A 271 -4.90 23.20 5.59
N TRP A 272 -5.82 22.44 6.18
CA TRP A 272 -6.64 21.48 5.43
C TRP A 272 -7.57 22.18 4.43
N LEU A 273 -8.27 23.23 4.86
CA LEU A 273 -9.15 24.02 3.99
C LEU A 273 -8.39 24.72 2.85
N ALA A 274 -7.18 25.24 3.12
CA ALA A 274 -6.33 25.82 2.11
C ALA A 274 -5.82 24.79 1.10
N THR A 275 -5.48 23.59 1.57
CA THR A 275 -5.09 22.46 0.71
C THR A 275 -6.23 22.08 -0.22
N LYS A 276 -7.44 21.90 0.32
CA LYS A 276 -8.66 21.62 -0.44
C LYS A 276 -8.95 22.69 -1.49
N ALA A 277 -8.88 23.96 -1.10
CA ALA A 277 -9.10 25.07 -2.03
C ALA A 277 -8.07 25.11 -3.17
N LYS A 278 -6.79 24.89 -2.88
CA LYS A 278 -5.73 24.85 -3.91
C LYS A 278 -5.91 23.72 -4.92
N LEU A 279 -6.38 22.56 -4.48
CA LEU A 279 -6.49 21.38 -5.33
C LEU A 279 -7.79 21.31 -6.12
N VAL A 280 -8.90 21.78 -5.53
CA VAL A 280 -10.23 21.71 -6.15
C VAL A 280 -10.57 23.01 -6.91
N GLU A 281 -10.14 24.17 -6.40
CA GLU A 281 -10.53 25.49 -6.92
C GLU A 281 -9.32 26.45 -7.08
N PRO A 282 -8.26 26.07 -7.83
CA PRO A 282 -6.98 26.78 -7.84
C PRO A 282 -7.02 28.25 -8.29
N MET A 283 -8.05 28.67 -9.03
CA MET A 283 -8.09 29.99 -9.70
C MET A 283 -8.97 31.04 -9.02
N LYS A 284 -9.53 30.76 -7.82
CA LYS A 284 -10.40 31.71 -7.10
C LYS A 284 -9.60 32.61 -6.15
N ALA A 285 -10.01 33.87 -6.01
CA ALA A 285 -9.43 34.81 -5.03
C ALA A 285 -9.55 34.27 -3.59
N GLU A 286 -10.63 33.55 -3.29
CA GLU A 286 -10.86 32.85 -2.02
C GLU A 286 -9.78 31.81 -1.70
N THR A 287 -9.17 31.19 -2.71
CA THR A 287 -8.08 30.22 -2.54
C THR A 287 -6.82 30.88 -2.00
N LYS A 288 -6.49 32.09 -2.48
CA LYS A 288 -5.37 32.88 -1.97
C LYS A 288 -5.61 33.29 -0.52
N ALA A 289 -6.83 33.76 -0.20
CA ALA A 289 -7.20 34.13 1.16
C ALA A 289 -7.06 32.95 2.14
N LYS A 290 -7.56 31.76 1.77
CA LYS A 290 -7.40 30.53 2.57
C LYS A 290 -5.92 30.14 2.75
N ALA A 291 -5.11 30.23 1.70
CA ALA A 291 -3.68 29.97 1.78
C ALA A 291 -2.94 30.94 2.73
N MET A 292 -3.30 32.23 2.69
CA MET A 292 -2.75 33.22 3.62
C MET A 292 -3.18 32.97 5.07
N LEU A 293 -4.42 32.54 5.30
CA LEU A 293 -4.90 32.14 6.63
C LEU A 293 -4.14 30.92 7.17
N ALA A 294 -3.92 29.90 6.35
CA ALA A 294 -3.10 28.74 6.71
C ALA A 294 -1.66 29.13 7.05
N SER A 295 -1.03 29.96 6.19
CA SER A 295 0.33 30.48 6.41
C SER A 295 0.42 31.28 7.70
N LYS A 296 -0.57 32.15 7.98
CA LYS A 296 -0.64 32.92 9.22
C LYS A 296 -0.72 32.00 10.45
N ALA A 297 -1.57 30.99 10.40
CA ALA A 297 -1.71 30.04 11.52
C ALA A 297 -0.41 29.27 11.77
N GLU A 298 0.26 28.76 10.73
CA GLU A 298 1.58 28.10 10.88
C GLU A 298 2.64 29.03 11.47
N LYS A 299 2.64 30.30 11.05
CA LYS A 299 3.57 31.31 11.57
C LYS A 299 3.29 31.64 13.04
N GLN A 300 2.02 31.66 13.47
CA GLN A 300 1.63 31.80 14.88
C GLN A 300 2.11 30.59 15.70
N THR A 301 1.89 29.36 15.21
CA THR A 301 2.43 28.14 15.82
C THR A 301 3.96 28.21 15.94
N ALA A 302 4.67 28.67 14.89
CA ALA A 302 6.12 28.82 14.91
C ALA A 302 6.60 29.88 15.91
N LEU A 303 5.88 30.99 16.06
CA LEU A 303 6.17 32.00 17.09
C LEU A 303 5.97 31.44 18.50
N ALA A 304 4.87 30.71 18.74
CA ALA A 304 4.61 30.08 20.02
C ALA A 304 5.70 29.06 20.39
N LYS A 305 6.17 28.27 19.41
CA LYS A 305 7.30 27.36 19.56
C LYS A 305 8.61 28.11 19.87
N ALA A 306 8.94 29.14 19.10
CA ALA A 306 10.17 29.90 19.33
C ALA A 306 10.20 30.56 20.72
N THR A 307 9.03 31.00 21.21
CA THR A 307 8.88 31.54 22.57
C THR A 307 9.07 30.44 23.63
N LEU A 308 8.55 29.23 23.39
CA LEU A 308 8.82 28.07 24.25
C LEU A 308 10.31 27.72 24.28
N ASP A 309 10.98 27.73 23.14
CA ASP A 309 12.40 27.40 23.02
C ASP A 309 13.29 28.39 23.81
N ILE A 310 12.91 29.67 23.89
CA ILE A 310 13.57 30.65 24.78
C ILE A 310 13.43 30.22 26.24
N LEU A 311 12.21 29.94 26.71
CA LEU A 311 11.98 29.57 28.11
C LEU A 311 12.71 28.28 28.48
N ASN A 312 12.77 27.31 27.57
CA ASN A 312 13.55 26.09 27.76
C ASN A 312 15.06 26.37 27.82
N ALA A 313 15.58 27.23 26.94
CA ALA A 313 16.99 27.63 26.99
C ALA A 313 17.34 28.40 28.28
N GLU A 314 16.44 29.23 28.80
CA GLU A 314 16.61 29.92 30.09
C GLU A 314 16.61 28.94 31.27
N ILE A 315 15.76 27.91 31.25
CA ILE A 315 15.77 26.83 32.24
C ILE A 315 17.11 26.06 32.18
N GLU A 316 17.61 25.77 30.97
CA GLU A 316 18.93 25.14 30.80
C GLU A 316 20.05 26.03 31.35
N LEU A 317 19.96 27.36 31.19
CA LEU A 317 20.93 28.30 31.73
C LEU A 317 20.90 28.33 33.27
N LEU A 318 19.71 28.32 33.89
CA LEU A 318 19.56 28.28 35.34
C LEU A 318 20.03 26.96 35.97
N THR A 319 20.01 25.87 35.20
CA THR A 319 20.39 24.53 35.64
C THR A 319 21.76 24.09 35.11
N ALA A 320 22.49 24.98 34.42
CA ALA A 320 23.75 24.68 33.79
C ALA A 320 24.81 24.26 34.82
N ALA A 321 25.50 23.15 34.53
CA ALA A 321 26.66 22.75 35.30
C ALA A 321 27.80 23.76 35.12
N LYS A 322 28.64 23.91 36.16
CA LYS A 322 29.80 24.81 36.16
C LYS A 322 30.68 24.58 34.93
N GLY A 323 30.95 25.64 34.17
CA GLY A 323 31.71 25.61 32.91
C GLY A 323 30.86 25.43 31.64
N LYS A 324 29.53 25.32 31.75
CA LYS A 324 28.59 25.25 30.61
C LYS A 324 27.69 26.49 30.46
N GLU A 325 27.88 27.50 31.30
CA GLU A 325 27.05 28.71 31.34
C GLU A 325 27.12 29.49 30.02
N ASP A 326 28.31 29.63 29.44
CA ASP A 326 28.48 30.35 28.16
C ASP A 326 27.82 29.62 26.99
N ALA A 327 27.81 28.28 27.01
CA ALA A 327 27.09 27.49 26.02
C ALA A 327 25.57 27.66 26.16
N ALA A 328 25.05 27.68 27.39
CA ALA A 328 23.63 27.90 27.64
C ALA A 328 23.20 29.34 27.30
N LYS A 329 24.02 30.35 27.58
CA LYS A 329 23.76 31.75 27.14
C LYS A 329 23.66 31.86 25.63
N LYS A 330 24.57 31.22 24.88
CA LYS A 330 24.51 31.18 23.40
C LYS A 330 23.22 30.55 22.87
N LYS A 331 22.68 29.53 23.56
CA LYS A 331 21.38 28.93 23.21
C LYS A 331 20.23 29.92 23.40
N VAL A 332 20.22 30.66 24.52
CA VAL A 332 19.21 31.71 24.77
C VAL A 332 19.28 32.77 23.68
N GLU A 333 20.47 33.30 23.37
CA GLU A 333 20.65 34.30 22.30
C GLU A 333 20.17 33.79 20.93
N ALA A 334 20.46 32.52 20.61
CA ALA A 334 20.01 31.91 19.36
C ALA A 334 18.48 31.76 19.33
N ALA A 335 17.85 31.32 20.43
CA ALA A 335 16.40 31.21 20.55
C ALA A 335 15.71 32.58 20.47
N THR A 336 16.28 33.62 21.09
CA THR A 336 15.79 35.01 21.00
C THR A 336 15.81 35.51 19.56
N LYS A 337 16.94 35.32 18.84
CA LYS A 337 17.02 35.68 17.41
C LYS A 337 16.00 34.92 16.56
N ALA A 338 15.80 33.63 16.82
CA ALA A 338 14.81 32.82 16.11
C ALA A 338 13.38 33.31 16.36
N GLN A 339 13.05 33.72 17.59
CA GLN A 339 11.75 34.27 17.96
C GLN A 339 11.51 35.64 17.32
N GLU A 340 12.51 36.52 17.25
CA GLU A 340 12.40 37.81 16.56
C GLU A 340 12.07 37.63 15.08
N VAL A 341 12.72 36.66 14.42
CA VAL A 341 12.43 36.30 13.03
C VAL A 341 11.02 35.73 12.90
N ALA A 342 10.61 34.81 13.79
CA ALA A 342 9.26 34.24 13.79
C ALA A 342 8.19 35.33 13.98
N SER A 343 8.42 36.27 14.88
CA SER A 343 7.51 37.40 15.16
C SER A 343 7.32 38.29 13.92
N LYS A 344 8.41 38.67 13.24
CA LYS A 344 8.34 39.42 11.98
C LYS A 344 7.61 38.65 10.87
N ASN A 345 7.79 37.33 10.83
CA ASN A 345 7.15 36.48 9.82
C ASN A 345 5.62 36.41 9.99
N VAL A 346 5.08 36.47 11.21
CA VAL A 346 3.63 36.46 11.48
C VAL A 346 2.92 37.63 10.78
N ALA A 347 3.56 38.80 10.69
CA ALA A 347 3.01 39.99 10.03
C ALA A 347 3.01 39.90 8.50
N THR A 348 3.68 38.91 7.90
CA THR A 348 3.90 38.79 6.45
C THR A 348 3.41 37.45 5.89
N PRO A 349 2.13 37.05 6.06
CA PRO A 349 1.63 35.77 5.55
C PRO A 349 1.83 35.64 4.04
N SER A 350 2.08 34.42 3.56
CA SER A 350 2.27 34.13 2.14
C SER A 350 1.26 33.09 1.66
N GLU A 351 1.26 32.78 0.37
CA GLU A 351 0.46 31.66 -0.17
C GLU A 351 1.13 30.29 0.10
N VAL A 352 2.27 30.25 0.79
CA VAL A 352 3.02 29.03 1.11
C VAL A 352 2.67 28.56 2.52
N PHE A 353 2.30 27.30 2.63
CA PHE A 353 1.99 26.60 3.86
C PHE A 353 2.31 25.10 3.68
N THR A 354 2.42 24.38 4.78
CA THR A 354 2.69 22.94 4.78
C THR A 354 1.36 22.16 4.76
N ALA A 355 1.12 21.30 3.77
CA ALA A 355 -0.05 20.44 3.78
C ALA A 355 0.01 19.40 4.92
N ILE A 356 -1.15 18.91 5.37
CA ILE A 356 -1.21 17.70 6.20
C ILE A 356 -0.72 16.53 5.35
N LYS A 357 -0.07 15.54 5.97
CA LYS A 357 0.34 14.33 5.24
C LYS A 357 -0.81 13.32 5.24
N GLY A 358 -1.25 12.86 4.08
CA GLY A 358 -2.23 11.77 3.96
C GLY A 358 -1.61 10.43 3.56
N SER A 359 -0.40 10.45 3.00
CA SER A 359 0.36 9.27 2.63
C SER A 359 1.84 9.59 2.52
N ILE A 360 2.65 8.55 2.31
CA ILE A 360 4.07 8.69 1.97
C ILE A 360 4.41 7.75 0.81
N LYS A 361 4.98 8.27 -0.27
CA LYS A 361 5.45 7.45 -1.39
C LYS A 361 6.65 6.61 -0.96
N THR A 362 6.75 5.36 -1.41
CA THR A 362 7.95 4.56 -1.25
C THR A 362 9.02 5.00 -2.25
N LEU A 363 10.28 5.03 -1.82
CA LEU A 363 11.41 5.43 -2.68
C LEU A 363 11.52 4.49 -3.88
N GLU A 364 11.78 5.04 -5.07
CA GLU A 364 11.92 4.22 -6.29
C GLU A 364 13.30 3.55 -6.39
N SER A 365 14.31 4.12 -5.74
CA SER A 365 15.68 3.61 -5.74
C SER A 365 16.47 4.11 -4.53
N ASN A 366 17.70 3.61 -4.39
CA ASN A 366 18.69 4.13 -3.44
C ASN A 366 19.21 5.54 -3.78
N LEU A 367 18.90 6.08 -4.97
CA LEU A 367 19.34 7.42 -5.40
C LEU A 367 18.28 8.50 -5.14
N GLU A 368 17.05 8.12 -4.82
CA GLU A 368 16.00 9.07 -4.47
C GLU A 368 16.22 9.72 -3.10
N LYS A 369 15.82 11.00 -2.98
CA LYS A 369 15.88 11.78 -1.74
C LYS A 369 14.54 11.77 -1.04
N GLU A 370 14.54 11.94 0.29
CA GLU A 370 13.32 11.92 1.12
C GLU A 370 12.24 12.94 0.65
N ASP A 371 12.65 14.08 0.10
CA ASP A 371 11.74 15.09 -0.43
C ASP A 371 10.88 14.59 -1.62
N SER A 372 11.35 13.58 -2.38
CA SER A 372 10.59 13.00 -3.49
C SER A 372 9.30 12.31 -3.02
N ARG A 373 9.27 11.90 -1.74
CA ARG A 373 8.20 11.07 -1.18
C ARG A 373 6.89 11.83 -0.95
N ASN A 374 6.96 13.16 -0.96
CA ASN A 374 5.85 14.08 -0.69
C ASN A 374 5.38 14.81 -1.96
N LYS A 375 5.82 14.38 -3.15
CA LYS A 375 5.34 14.96 -4.41
C LYS A 375 3.87 14.60 -4.65
N PRO A 376 3.07 15.49 -5.27
CA PRO A 376 1.69 15.18 -5.65
C PRO A 376 1.63 13.94 -6.56
N TYR A 377 0.60 13.12 -6.38
CA TYR A 377 0.39 11.95 -7.22
C TYR A 377 -0.32 12.33 -8.53
N PRO A 378 -0.18 11.51 -9.59
CA PRO A 378 -0.89 11.75 -10.84
C PRO A 378 -2.42 11.78 -10.67
N LYS A 379 -3.09 12.69 -11.38
CA LYS A 379 -4.56 12.82 -11.37
C LYS A 379 -5.28 11.74 -12.17
N THR A 380 -4.55 11.00 -12.98
CA THR A 380 -5.04 9.94 -13.86
C THR A 380 -4.16 8.71 -13.70
N SER A 381 -4.77 7.53 -13.71
CA SER A 381 -4.06 6.27 -13.89
C SER A 381 -4.06 5.85 -15.36
N THR A 382 -3.09 5.05 -15.78
CA THR A 382 -3.03 4.55 -17.16
C THR A 382 -4.18 3.59 -17.50
N GLY A 383 -4.83 2.99 -16.49
CA GLY A 383 -5.91 2.02 -16.68
C GLY A 383 -5.43 0.64 -17.11
N ARG A 384 -4.10 0.45 -17.21
CA ARG A 384 -3.48 -0.80 -17.66
C ARG A 384 -3.86 -1.96 -16.75
N ARG A 385 -3.82 -1.75 -15.44
CA ARG A 385 -4.07 -2.81 -14.45
C ARG A 385 -5.54 -3.17 -14.35
N SER A 386 -6.44 -2.19 -14.38
CA SER A 386 -7.88 -2.48 -14.41
C SER A 386 -8.30 -3.19 -15.69
N ALA A 387 -7.71 -2.86 -16.85
CA ALA A 387 -7.92 -3.60 -18.09
C ALA A 387 -7.42 -5.06 -17.99
N LEU A 388 -6.20 -5.27 -17.48
CA LEU A 388 -5.64 -6.60 -17.24
C LEU A 388 -6.52 -7.42 -16.29
N ALA A 389 -6.91 -6.82 -15.17
CA ALA A 389 -7.73 -7.45 -14.15
C ALA A 389 -9.10 -7.87 -14.70
N LYS A 390 -9.75 -7.00 -15.48
CA LYS A 390 -11.02 -7.33 -16.14
C LYS A 390 -10.86 -8.50 -17.11
N TRP A 391 -9.81 -8.49 -17.94
CA TRP A 391 -9.52 -9.58 -18.88
C TRP A 391 -9.21 -10.92 -18.19
N MET A 392 -8.46 -10.92 -17.08
CA MET A 392 -8.20 -12.14 -16.31
C MET A 392 -9.50 -12.76 -15.78
N THR A 393 -10.46 -11.93 -15.41
CA THR A 393 -11.74 -12.37 -14.83
C THR A 393 -12.90 -12.41 -15.81
N ASP A 394 -12.64 -12.19 -17.09
CA ASP A 394 -13.67 -12.22 -18.11
C ASP A 394 -14.22 -13.63 -18.27
N LYS A 395 -15.54 -13.77 -18.51
CA LYS A 395 -16.19 -15.07 -18.64
C LYS A 395 -15.69 -15.87 -19.85
N SER A 396 -15.14 -15.20 -20.86
CA SER A 396 -14.48 -15.85 -21.99
C SER A 396 -13.13 -16.46 -21.62
N ASN A 397 -12.50 -16.04 -20.51
CA ASN A 397 -11.21 -16.53 -20.06
C ASN A 397 -11.35 -17.56 -18.92
N PRO A 398 -11.36 -18.87 -19.20
CA PRO A 398 -11.58 -19.89 -18.19
C PRO A 398 -10.36 -20.17 -17.30
N LEU A 399 -9.17 -19.65 -17.64
CA LEU A 399 -7.93 -20.04 -16.96
C LEU A 399 -7.96 -19.67 -15.47
N THR A 400 -8.45 -18.47 -15.13
CA THR A 400 -8.52 -18.04 -13.73
C THR A 400 -9.47 -18.89 -12.90
N ALA A 401 -10.61 -19.30 -13.48
CA ALA A 401 -11.52 -20.24 -12.82
C ALA A 401 -10.90 -21.64 -12.68
N ARG A 402 -10.26 -22.15 -13.73
CA ARG A 402 -9.58 -23.47 -13.71
C ARG A 402 -8.50 -23.54 -12.65
N VAL A 403 -7.66 -22.50 -12.52
CA VAL A 403 -6.62 -22.42 -11.49
C VAL A 403 -7.24 -22.44 -10.09
N ALA A 404 -8.27 -21.63 -9.85
CA ALA A 404 -8.93 -21.58 -8.56
C ALA A 404 -9.60 -22.92 -8.18
N VAL A 405 -10.32 -23.53 -9.12
CA VAL A 405 -10.95 -24.85 -8.97
C VAL A 405 -9.90 -25.92 -8.67
N ASN A 406 -8.80 -25.96 -9.44
CA ASN A 406 -7.73 -26.93 -9.24
C ASN A 406 -7.09 -26.79 -7.86
N HIS A 407 -6.88 -25.55 -7.42
CA HIS A 407 -6.38 -25.28 -6.08
C HIS A 407 -7.36 -25.76 -5.00
N ILE A 408 -8.64 -25.40 -5.08
CA ILE A 408 -9.65 -25.80 -4.10
C ILE A 408 -9.80 -27.33 -4.06
N TRP A 409 -9.89 -27.96 -5.24
CA TRP A 409 -10.00 -29.40 -5.39
C TRP A 409 -8.85 -30.12 -4.66
N ALA A 410 -7.61 -29.70 -4.89
CA ALA A 410 -6.45 -30.33 -4.29
C ALA A 410 -6.46 -30.34 -2.76
N ARG A 411 -7.10 -29.36 -2.11
CA ARG A 411 -7.15 -29.27 -0.64
C ARG A 411 -8.26 -30.12 -0.05
N HIS A 412 -9.30 -30.42 -0.83
CA HIS A 412 -10.37 -31.33 -0.42
C HIS A 412 -10.02 -32.79 -0.73
N PHE A 413 -9.49 -33.07 -1.93
CA PHE A 413 -9.20 -34.44 -2.40
C PHE A 413 -7.74 -34.87 -2.20
N GLY A 414 -6.90 -34.05 -1.57
CA GLY A 414 -5.48 -34.34 -1.35
C GLY A 414 -4.59 -34.27 -2.60
N ARG A 415 -5.17 -34.35 -3.80
CA ARG A 415 -4.48 -34.25 -5.09
C ARG A 415 -5.23 -33.31 -6.04
N PRO A 416 -4.54 -32.43 -6.79
CA PRO A 416 -5.18 -31.61 -7.82
C PRO A 416 -5.69 -32.43 -9.01
N LEU A 417 -6.58 -31.84 -9.81
CA LEU A 417 -6.95 -32.39 -11.13
C LEU A 417 -5.80 -32.22 -12.13
N VAL A 418 -5.01 -31.16 -11.99
CA VAL A 418 -3.77 -30.90 -12.73
C VAL A 418 -2.60 -30.86 -11.73
N ASP A 419 -1.74 -31.88 -11.78
CA ASP A 419 -0.60 -32.05 -10.84
C ASP A 419 0.32 -30.82 -10.79
N THR A 420 0.55 -30.18 -11.93
CA THR A 420 1.31 -28.93 -12.04
C THR A 420 0.43 -27.72 -11.70
N VAL A 421 0.17 -27.50 -10.41
CA VAL A 421 -0.78 -26.46 -9.94
C VAL A 421 -0.49 -25.02 -10.39
N PHE A 422 0.75 -24.71 -10.78
CA PHE A 422 1.17 -23.40 -11.29
C PHE A 422 1.44 -23.38 -12.81
N ASP A 423 1.24 -24.50 -13.50
CA ASP A 423 1.46 -24.65 -14.94
C ASP A 423 0.34 -25.49 -15.56
N LEU A 424 -0.70 -24.83 -16.04
CA LEU A 424 -1.81 -25.42 -16.80
C LEU A 424 -1.58 -25.28 -18.32
N GLY A 425 -0.40 -24.80 -18.75
CA GLY A 425 0.00 -24.72 -20.15
C GLY A 425 0.35 -26.08 -20.74
N ARG A 426 0.82 -26.09 -21.99
CA ARG A 426 1.22 -27.29 -22.75
C ARG A 426 2.40 -28.03 -22.12
N LYS A 427 3.21 -27.34 -21.31
CA LYS A 427 4.30 -27.95 -20.53
C LYS A 427 3.79 -28.66 -19.27
N GLY A 428 2.65 -28.23 -18.75
CA GLY A 428 2.01 -28.78 -17.57
C GLY A 428 1.53 -30.22 -17.74
N ALA A 429 1.15 -30.84 -16.62
CA ALA A 429 0.46 -32.12 -16.62
C ALA A 429 -0.92 -31.98 -17.25
N LEU A 430 -1.37 -33.02 -17.95
CA LEU A 430 -2.75 -33.08 -18.42
C LEU A 430 -3.70 -33.27 -17.23
N PRO A 431 -4.91 -32.68 -17.27
CA PRO A 431 -5.92 -32.93 -16.24
C PRO A 431 -6.27 -34.41 -16.18
N SER A 432 -6.38 -34.98 -14.96
CA SER A 432 -6.89 -36.35 -14.77
C SER A 432 -8.33 -36.47 -15.25
N HIS A 433 -9.15 -35.44 -15.02
CA HIS A 433 -10.53 -35.35 -15.45
C HIS A 433 -10.79 -33.99 -16.14
N PRO A 434 -10.50 -33.86 -17.45
CA PRO A 434 -10.58 -32.58 -18.15
C PRO A 434 -12.00 -32.03 -18.20
N GLU A 435 -13.00 -32.86 -18.52
CA GLU A 435 -14.41 -32.45 -18.58
C GLU A 435 -14.93 -31.97 -17.22
N LEU A 436 -14.49 -32.61 -16.13
CA LEU A 436 -14.86 -32.21 -14.77
C LEU A 436 -14.25 -30.84 -14.40
N LEU A 437 -12.97 -30.63 -14.72
CA LEU A 437 -12.32 -29.34 -14.49
C LEU A 437 -13.03 -28.22 -15.25
N ASP A 438 -13.38 -28.46 -16.51
CA ASP A 438 -14.09 -27.49 -17.36
C ASP A 438 -15.49 -27.20 -16.86
N TRP A 439 -16.23 -28.25 -16.47
CA TRP A 439 -17.56 -28.09 -15.90
C TRP A 439 -17.52 -27.29 -14.59
N LEU A 440 -16.62 -27.62 -13.66
CA LEU A 440 -16.47 -26.90 -12.39
C LEU A 440 -16.05 -25.44 -12.61
N ALA A 441 -15.14 -25.18 -13.55
CA ALA A 441 -14.70 -23.81 -13.87
C ALA A 441 -15.84 -22.99 -14.49
N ALA A 442 -16.58 -23.55 -15.45
CA ALA A 442 -17.73 -22.88 -16.06
C ALA A 442 -18.83 -22.61 -15.03
N ASP A 443 -19.17 -23.61 -14.21
CA ASP A 443 -20.16 -23.48 -13.13
C ASP A 443 -19.74 -22.43 -12.08
N PHE A 444 -18.46 -22.40 -11.71
CA PHE A 444 -17.93 -21.39 -10.80
C PHE A 444 -18.11 -19.96 -11.33
N MET A 445 -17.79 -19.72 -12.60
CA MET A 445 -17.99 -18.41 -13.24
C MET A 445 -19.47 -18.05 -13.40
N GLN A 446 -20.32 -19.02 -13.74
CA GLN A 446 -21.76 -18.81 -13.92
C GLN A 446 -22.47 -18.46 -12.61
N ASN A 447 -21.96 -18.98 -11.48
CA ASN A 447 -22.52 -18.77 -10.15
C ASN A 447 -21.72 -17.72 -9.36
N ASN A 448 -21.38 -16.62 -10.04
CA ASN A 448 -20.79 -15.42 -9.45
C ASN A 448 -19.50 -15.69 -8.65
N TRP A 449 -18.68 -16.64 -9.11
CA TRP A 449 -17.39 -16.95 -8.50
C TRP A 449 -17.47 -17.22 -6.98
N ASP A 450 -18.58 -17.82 -6.54
CA ASP A 450 -18.85 -18.14 -5.13
C ASP A 450 -18.03 -19.36 -4.67
N MET A 451 -16.98 -19.10 -3.89
CA MET A 451 -16.09 -20.15 -3.39
C MET A 451 -16.76 -21.06 -2.38
N LYS A 452 -17.66 -20.55 -1.51
CA LYS A 452 -18.39 -21.41 -0.56
C LYS A 452 -19.33 -22.37 -1.27
N ARG A 453 -19.98 -21.93 -2.36
CA ARG A 453 -20.78 -22.79 -3.22
C ARG A 453 -19.93 -23.86 -3.89
N LEU A 454 -18.78 -23.48 -4.46
CA LEU A 454 -17.85 -24.44 -5.07
C LEU A 454 -17.37 -25.50 -4.05
N HIS A 455 -17.01 -25.08 -2.83
CA HIS A 455 -16.69 -26.01 -1.74
C HIS A 455 -17.86 -26.95 -1.46
N ARG A 456 -19.10 -26.44 -1.38
CA ARG A 456 -20.28 -27.27 -1.12
C ARG A 456 -20.46 -28.32 -2.21
N ILE A 457 -20.39 -27.95 -3.49
CA ILE A 457 -20.52 -28.89 -4.62
C ILE A 457 -19.52 -30.04 -4.50
N MET A 458 -18.26 -29.73 -4.19
CA MET A 458 -17.23 -30.76 -3.99
C MET A 458 -17.53 -31.65 -2.78
N LEU A 459 -17.82 -31.05 -1.62
CA LEU A 459 -18.04 -31.78 -0.36
C LEU A 459 -19.34 -32.60 -0.32
N THR A 460 -20.34 -32.25 -1.14
CA THR A 460 -21.59 -33.01 -1.29
C THR A 460 -21.57 -33.95 -2.49
N SER A 461 -20.44 -34.07 -3.19
CA SER A 461 -20.32 -35.01 -4.32
C SER A 461 -20.24 -36.45 -3.82
N LYS A 462 -20.72 -37.41 -4.63
CA LYS A 462 -20.56 -38.83 -4.33
C LYS A 462 -19.09 -39.21 -4.15
N ALA A 463 -18.21 -38.65 -4.97
CA ALA A 463 -16.76 -38.88 -4.90
C ALA A 463 -16.20 -38.49 -3.53
N TYR A 464 -16.54 -37.31 -3.01
CA TYR A 464 -16.09 -36.88 -1.68
C TYR A 464 -16.73 -37.65 -0.53
N GLN A 465 -17.89 -38.25 -0.74
CA GLN A 465 -18.61 -39.03 0.27
C GLN A 465 -18.25 -40.53 0.26
N MET A 466 -17.30 -40.96 -0.59
CA MET A 466 -16.84 -42.35 -0.60
C MET A 466 -16.10 -42.69 0.69
N ASN A 467 -16.03 -43.99 0.99
CA ASN A 467 -15.29 -44.49 2.14
C ASN A 467 -13.80 -44.14 2.00
N SER A 468 -13.15 -43.76 3.11
CA SER A 468 -11.70 -43.53 3.15
C SER A 468 -10.90 -44.78 3.48
N SER A 469 -11.56 -45.84 3.95
CA SER A 469 -10.90 -47.11 4.21
C SER A 469 -10.53 -47.82 2.90
N THR A 470 -9.26 -48.21 2.81
CA THR A 470 -8.73 -49.03 1.71
C THR A 470 -8.72 -50.53 2.06
N LEU A 471 -9.30 -50.92 3.21
CA LEU A 471 -9.38 -52.32 3.64
C LEU A 471 -10.21 -53.15 2.65
N GLY A 472 -9.61 -54.22 2.09
CA GLY A 472 -10.26 -55.07 1.09
C GLY A 472 -10.27 -54.51 -0.33
N MET A 473 -9.50 -53.44 -0.59
CA MET A 473 -9.42 -52.76 -1.89
C MET A 473 -8.07 -52.99 -2.59
N GLU A 474 -7.40 -54.12 -2.34
CA GLU A 474 -6.04 -54.42 -2.81
C GLU A 474 -5.94 -54.35 -4.35
N LYS A 475 -7.00 -54.75 -5.06
CA LYS A 475 -7.07 -54.66 -6.52
C LYS A 475 -7.08 -53.21 -7.01
N ASN A 476 -7.80 -52.33 -6.31
CA ASN A 476 -7.87 -50.92 -6.71
C ASN A 476 -6.56 -50.20 -6.42
N ILE A 477 -5.90 -50.51 -5.29
CA ILE A 477 -4.55 -49.99 -4.99
C ILE A 477 -3.55 -50.44 -6.06
N ALA A 478 -3.62 -51.69 -6.51
CA ALA A 478 -2.70 -52.19 -7.54
C ALA A 478 -2.92 -51.53 -8.92
N LEU A 479 -4.16 -51.18 -9.26
CA LEU A 479 -4.52 -50.57 -10.56
C LEU A 479 -4.35 -49.04 -10.57
N ASP A 480 -4.66 -48.39 -9.45
CA ASP A 480 -4.63 -46.94 -9.28
C ASP A 480 -4.11 -46.59 -7.87
N PRO A 481 -2.80 -46.81 -7.62
CA PRO A 481 -2.18 -46.58 -6.31
C PRO A 481 -2.21 -45.10 -5.89
N ASP A 482 -2.36 -44.23 -6.88
CA ASP A 482 -2.38 -42.79 -6.78
C ASP A 482 -3.78 -42.22 -6.55
N ASN A 483 -4.81 -43.08 -6.52
CA ASN A 483 -6.23 -42.75 -6.43
C ASN A 483 -6.68 -41.68 -7.45
N LYS A 484 -6.14 -41.73 -8.67
CA LYS A 484 -6.49 -40.81 -9.77
C LYS A 484 -7.94 -40.95 -10.19
N LEU A 485 -8.54 -42.12 -10.05
CA LEU A 485 -9.94 -42.41 -10.39
C LEU A 485 -10.91 -42.13 -9.24
N LEU A 486 -10.42 -41.64 -8.09
CA LEU A 486 -11.22 -41.22 -6.94
C LEU A 486 -12.14 -42.34 -6.43
N TRP A 487 -11.60 -43.56 -6.30
CA TRP A 487 -12.36 -44.73 -5.87
C TRP A 487 -12.47 -44.86 -4.34
N HIS A 488 -11.75 -44.03 -3.59
CA HIS A 488 -11.89 -43.81 -2.15
C HIS A 488 -11.57 -42.34 -1.81
N MET A 489 -11.79 -41.94 -0.54
CA MET A 489 -11.41 -40.62 -0.01
C MET A 489 -10.20 -40.61 0.91
#